data_AF-A0AAV5S5U3-F1
#
_entry.id   AF-A0AAV5S5U3-F1
#
_cell.length_a   1.000
_cell.length_b   1.000
_cell.length_c   1.000
_cell.angle_alpha   90.00
_cell.angle_beta   90.00
_cell.angle_gamma   90.00
#
_symmetry.space_group_name_H-M   'P 1'
#
loop_
_entity.id
_entity.type
_entity.pdbx_description
1 polymer ?
#
loop_
_entity_poly.entity_id
_entity_poly.type
_entity_poly.pdbx_seq_one_letter_code
_entity_poly.pdbx_strand_id
1 'polypeptide(L)'
;LRMSAFTNAVEWIELINTISGLFLNLLLLYAIRRFSKPHLGAYKQLLTTFTTVDIFLVALHVLVHPRVMRAGYIHATVTDTIFDDVRITALYIGLQSVPFSLLAIHFLYRYWSVCKPLRMPLFSNKLFVLFLASLIAGAVVSWYFLCLLCSKGHDLTIAREVVASEYAVMYGKRIQNAWVLLDNWRDGKIDVTLFVVTCLMDVITVSSIVLTLSFAILTFYHISKSDKLSIQAHTLQRKLLIALCAQASIPTLFVYIPYLICINIPFLKIPGNFFHDTAAPVMTCFPLWDAVIIILLFSDFRRGLAGMMRKL
;
A
#
# COMPACT_ATOMS: atom_id res chain seq x y z
N LEU A 1 13.28 28.37 13.48
CA LEU A 1 12.93 28.23 12.05
C LEU A 1 11.42 28.01 11.96
N ARG A 2 10.69 28.77 11.13
CA ARG A 2 9.24 28.61 10.94
C ARG A 2 9.03 27.75 9.71
N MET A 3 8.22 26.69 9.82
CA MET A 3 7.89 25.81 8.70
C MET A 3 7.29 26.58 7.53
N SER A 4 7.62 26.15 6.31
CA SER A 4 7.06 26.75 5.09
C SER A 4 5.55 26.51 5.00
N ALA A 5 4.83 27.36 4.25
CA ALA A 5 3.41 27.15 3.99
C ALA A 5 3.12 25.81 3.30
N PHE A 6 4.03 25.38 2.43
CA PHE A 6 3.95 24.09 1.74
C PHE A 6 4.08 22.90 2.70
N THR A 7 5.09 22.92 3.58
CA THR A 7 5.31 21.86 4.57
C THR A 7 4.11 21.74 5.52
N ASN A 8 3.58 22.88 5.99
CA ASN A 8 2.37 22.89 6.81
C ASN A 8 1.17 22.28 6.06
N ALA A 9 0.98 22.62 4.78
CA ALA A 9 -0.11 22.06 3.98
C ALA A 9 0.01 20.54 3.81
N VAL A 10 1.22 20.03 3.59
CA VAL A 10 1.51 18.59 3.51
C VAL A 10 1.11 17.87 4.80
N GLU A 11 1.50 18.39 5.96
CA GLU A 11 1.14 17.79 7.25
C GLU A 11 -0.37 17.78 7.50
N TRP A 12 -1.06 18.88 7.18
CA TRP A 12 -2.52 18.96 7.31
C TRP A 12 -3.23 17.97 6.39
N ILE A 13 -2.78 17.82 5.13
CA ILE A 13 -3.34 16.84 4.19
C ILE A 13 -3.16 15.43 4.73
N GLU A 14 -1.97 15.10 5.20
CA GLU A 14 -1.66 13.78 5.78
C GLU A 14 -2.54 13.48 6.99
N LEU A 15 -2.68 14.45 7.91
CA LEU A 15 -3.53 14.32 9.09
C LEU A 15 -5.00 14.10 8.72
N ILE A 16 -5.54 14.93 7.82
CA ILE A 16 -6.94 14.82 7.35
C ILE A 16 -7.17 13.47 6.69
N ASN A 17 -6.25 13.03 5.82
CA ASN A 17 -6.33 11.74 5.13
C ASN A 17 -6.31 10.59 6.13
N THR A 18 -5.45 10.67 7.15
CA THR A 18 -5.29 9.63 8.17
C THR A 18 -6.52 9.51 9.05
N ILE A 19 -7.06 10.63 9.55
CA ILE A 19 -8.29 10.65 10.36
C ILE A 19 -9.49 10.16 9.54
N SER A 20 -9.64 10.68 8.32
CA SER A 20 -10.74 10.30 7.43
C SER A 20 -10.62 8.84 7.00
N GLY A 21 -9.41 8.36 6.71
CA GLY A 21 -9.13 6.97 6.37
C GLY A 21 -9.47 6.01 7.50
N LEU A 22 -9.12 6.35 8.75
CA LEU A 22 -9.50 5.55 9.92
C LEU A 22 -11.03 5.49 10.07
N PHE A 23 -11.70 6.64 10.03
CA PHE A 23 -13.16 6.72 10.14
C PHE A 23 -13.86 5.92 9.03
N LEU A 24 -13.46 6.11 7.77
CA LEU A 24 -14.07 5.45 6.62
C LEU A 24 -13.84 3.94 6.61
N ASN A 25 -12.66 3.47 7.02
CA ASN A 25 -12.41 2.04 7.13
C ASN A 25 -13.19 1.40 8.28
N LEU A 26 -13.37 2.09 9.42
CA LEU A 26 -14.26 1.63 10.48
C LEU A 26 -15.72 1.56 10.02
N LEU A 27 -16.18 2.58 9.28
CA LEU A 27 -17.51 2.62 8.67
C LEU A 27 -17.68 1.49 7.65
N LEU A 28 -16.68 1.25 6.81
CA LEU A 28 -16.68 0.15 5.85
C LEU A 28 -16.73 -1.20 6.57
N LEU A 29 -15.93 -1.41 7.62
CA LEU A 29 -15.95 -2.63 8.42
C LEU A 29 -17.34 -2.88 9.03
N TYR A 30 -17.96 -1.83 9.56
CA TYR A 30 -19.35 -1.87 10.03
C TYR A 30 -20.32 -2.26 8.90
N ALA A 31 -20.22 -1.61 7.74
CA ALA A 31 -21.08 -1.88 6.60
C ALA A 31 -20.93 -3.31 6.06
N ILE A 32 -19.69 -3.82 6.00
CA ILE A 32 -19.40 -5.21 5.61
C ILE A 32 -20.09 -6.17 6.58
N ARG A 33 -19.97 -5.94 7.89
CA ARG A 33 -20.58 -6.82 8.89
C ARG A 33 -22.11 -6.79 8.83
N ARG A 34 -22.70 -5.60 8.69
CA ARG A 34 -24.15 -5.39 8.81
C ARG A 34 -24.94 -5.62 7.52
N PHE A 35 -24.41 -5.22 6.37
CA PHE A 35 -25.15 -5.13 5.11
C PHE A 35 -24.69 -6.11 4.03
N SER A 36 -23.59 -6.84 4.23
CA SER A 36 -23.15 -7.87 3.28
C SER A 36 -24.15 -9.01 3.16
N LYS A 37 -24.55 -9.33 1.92
CA LYS A 37 -25.42 -10.46 1.62
C LYS A 37 -24.72 -11.81 1.82
N PRO A 38 -25.47 -12.88 2.16
CA PRO A 38 -24.91 -14.23 2.35
C PRO A 38 -24.15 -14.76 1.13
N HIS A 39 -24.60 -14.42 -0.08
CA HIS A 39 -23.98 -14.91 -1.32
C HIS A 39 -22.56 -14.37 -1.59
N LEU A 40 -22.07 -13.39 -0.81
CA LEU A 40 -20.69 -12.93 -0.90
C LEU A 40 -19.70 -13.97 -0.35
N GLY A 41 -20.15 -14.88 0.54
CA GLY A 41 -19.34 -16.00 1.02
C GLY A 41 -17.93 -15.60 1.48
N ALA A 42 -16.91 -16.30 0.99
CA ALA A 42 -15.51 -16.03 1.34
C ALA A 42 -14.97 -14.68 0.80
N TYR A 43 -15.60 -14.08 -0.22
CA TYR A 43 -15.24 -12.73 -0.66
C TYR A 43 -15.52 -11.68 0.42
N LYS A 44 -16.59 -11.85 1.21
CA LYS A 44 -16.84 -11.01 2.39
C LYS A 44 -15.69 -11.07 3.40
N GLN A 45 -15.12 -12.26 3.60
CA GLN A 45 -14.01 -12.45 4.54
C GLN A 45 -12.74 -11.77 4.02
N LEU A 46 -12.42 -11.94 2.73
CA LEU A 46 -11.30 -11.26 2.10
C LEU A 46 -11.44 -9.72 2.17
N LEU A 47 -12.66 -9.19 1.97
CA LEU A 47 -12.91 -7.75 2.12
C LEU A 47 -12.76 -7.29 3.58
N THR A 48 -13.25 -8.09 4.53
CA THR A 48 -13.10 -7.82 5.97
C THR A 48 -11.62 -7.79 6.38
N THR A 49 -10.83 -8.75 5.90
CA THR A 49 -9.38 -8.82 6.16
C THR A 49 -8.68 -7.60 5.59
N PHE A 50 -8.98 -7.22 4.34
CA PHE A 50 -8.38 -6.07 3.69
C PHE A 50 -8.64 -4.77 4.49
N THR A 51 -9.92 -4.49 4.81
CA THR A 51 -10.29 -3.32 5.62
C THR A 51 -9.67 -3.34 7.01
N THR A 52 -9.50 -4.52 7.63
CA THR A 52 -8.84 -4.62 8.95
C THR A 52 -7.35 -4.29 8.85
N VAL A 53 -6.69 -4.75 7.78
CA VAL A 53 -5.29 -4.40 7.50
C VAL A 53 -5.15 -2.90 7.25
N ASP A 54 -6.06 -2.29 6.49
CA ASP A 54 -6.03 -0.84 6.26
C ASP A 54 -6.15 -0.04 7.56
N ILE A 55 -7.05 -0.42 8.47
CA ILE A 55 -7.16 0.19 9.81
C ILE A 55 -5.83 0.05 10.56
N PHE A 56 -5.23 -1.14 10.54
CA PHE A 56 -3.95 -1.38 11.20
C PHE A 56 -2.83 -0.53 10.60
N LEU A 57 -2.73 -0.43 9.28
CA LEU A 57 -1.70 0.35 8.60
C LEU A 57 -1.88 1.85 8.81
N VAL A 58 -3.11 2.36 8.85
CA VAL A 58 -3.40 3.75 9.21
C VAL A 58 -2.97 4.04 10.65
N ALA A 59 -3.29 3.16 11.60
CA ALA A 59 -2.85 3.31 12.99
C ALA A 59 -1.32 3.26 13.10
N LEU A 60 -0.68 2.36 12.38
CA LEU A 60 0.77 2.25 12.34
C LEU A 60 1.42 3.51 11.72
N HIS A 61 0.81 4.09 10.68
CA HIS A 61 1.26 5.34 10.08
C HIS A 61 1.23 6.50 11.09
N VAL A 62 0.17 6.61 11.91
CA VAL A 62 0.10 7.60 13.00
C VAL A 62 1.22 7.38 14.02
N LEU A 63 1.47 6.13 14.42
CA LEU A 63 2.46 5.81 15.44
C LEU A 63 3.88 6.05 14.97
N VAL A 64 4.20 5.66 13.73
CA VAL A 64 5.55 5.79 13.15
C VAL A 64 5.77 7.20 12.61
N HIS A 65 4.73 7.89 12.14
CA HIS A 65 4.81 9.22 11.51
C HIS A 65 5.99 9.35 10.51
N PRO A 66 6.01 8.50 9.46
CA PRO A 66 7.13 8.44 8.54
C PRO A 66 7.11 9.62 7.56
N ARG A 67 8.27 10.20 7.33
CA ARG A 67 8.52 11.24 6.32
C ARG A 67 9.47 10.69 5.28
N VAL A 68 9.08 10.81 4.01
CA VAL A 68 9.99 10.56 2.89
C VAL A 68 10.63 11.89 2.53
N MET A 69 11.94 11.91 2.39
CA MET A 69 12.64 13.13 2.06
C MET A 69 13.89 12.87 1.26
N ARG A 70 14.38 13.96 0.69
CA ARG A 70 15.57 13.95 -0.13
C ARG A 70 16.53 15.05 0.30
N ALA A 71 17.80 14.69 0.38
CA ALA A 71 18.88 15.65 0.52
C ALA A 71 19.96 15.35 -0.54
N GLY A 72 20.15 16.25 -1.51
CA GLY A 72 21.04 15.99 -2.65
C GLY A 72 20.54 14.83 -3.53
N TYR A 73 21.27 13.71 -3.58
CA TYR A 73 20.85 12.46 -4.24
C TYR A 73 20.51 11.34 -3.25
N ILE A 74 20.39 11.69 -1.97
CA ILE A 74 20.08 10.74 -0.89
C ILE A 74 18.57 10.68 -0.75
N HIS A 75 18.01 9.47 -0.83
CA HIS A 75 16.63 9.19 -0.45
C HIS A 75 16.62 8.63 0.97
N ALA A 76 15.89 9.31 1.85
CA ALA A 76 15.76 8.94 3.25
C ALA A 76 14.31 8.80 3.64
N THR A 77 14.04 7.84 4.53
CA THR A 77 12.78 7.74 5.23
C THR A 77 13.07 7.98 6.70
N VAL A 78 12.47 9.00 7.28
CA VAL A 78 12.77 9.43 8.64
C VAL A 78 11.51 9.40 9.48
N THR A 79 11.67 9.17 10.77
CA THR A 79 10.60 9.33 11.75
C THR A 79 11.11 10.26 12.83
N ASP A 80 10.24 11.11 13.33
CA ASP A 80 10.56 12.06 14.39
C ASP A 80 9.90 11.66 15.72
N THR A 81 9.57 10.37 15.85
CA THR A 81 8.93 9.76 17.02
C THR A 81 9.93 8.95 17.86
N ILE A 82 9.46 8.34 18.95
CA ILE A 82 10.24 7.38 19.74
C ILE A 82 10.66 6.12 18.95
N PHE A 83 10.10 5.93 17.76
CA PHE A 83 10.40 4.82 16.85
C PHE A 83 11.50 5.15 15.83
N ASP A 84 12.35 6.16 16.08
CA ASP A 84 13.54 6.54 15.29
C ASP A 84 14.64 5.46 15.33
N ASP A 85 14.31 4.30 14.76
CA ASP A 85 15.17 3.12 14.57
C ASP A 85 14.94 2.53 13.18
N VAL A 86 16.04 2.30 12.47
CA VAL A 86 16.07 1.74 11.10
C VAL A 86 15.24 0.47 10.95
N ARG A 87 15.26 -0.42 11.96
CA ARG A 87 14.53 -1.70 11.93
C ARG A 87 13.03 -1.47 12.03
N ILE A 88 12.59 -0.48 12.81
CA ILE A 88 11.16 -0.19 12.97
C ILE A 88 10.62 0.41 11.68
N THR A 89 11.36 1.35 11.07
CA THR A 89 10.97 1.95 9.80
C THR A 89 11.05 0.95 8.64
N ALA A 90 12.03 0.04 8.64
CA ALA A 90 12.07 -1.08 7.68
C ALA A 90 10.90 -2.03 7.85
N LEU A 91 10.48 -2.34 9.09
CA LEU A 91 9.32 -3.18 9.35
C LEU A 91 8.03 -2.47 8.91
N TYR A 92 7.92 -1.17 9.15
CA TYR A 92 6.82 -0.34 8.64
C TYR A 92 6.70 -0.46 7.11
N ILE A 93 7.80 -0.28 6.37
CA ILE A 93 7.80 -0.44 4.90
C ILE A 93 7.43 -1.89 4.52
N GLY A 94 7.98 -2.88 5.22
CA GLY A 94 7.65 -4.29 4.99
C GLY A 94 6.15 -4.58 5.15
N LEU A 95 5.50 -4.01 6.17
CA LEU A 95 4.07 -4.16 6.43
C LEU A 95 3.19 -3.51 5.35
N GLN A 96 3.69 -2.48 4.67
CA GLN A 96 3.00 -1.90 3.50
C GLN A 96 2.87 -2.89 2.32
N SER A 97 3.59 -4.02 2.34
CA SER A 97 3.45 -5.07 1.30
C SER A 97 2.18 -5.94 1.44
N VAL A 98 1.54 -5.90 2.61
CA VAL A 98 0.39 -6.77 2.93
C VAL A 98 -0.82 -6.51 2.02
N PRO A 99 -1.27 -5.26 1.78
CA PRO A 99 -2.41 -4.98 0.91
C PRO A 99 -2.21 -5.47 -0.52
N PHE A 100 -0.99 -5.37 -1.06
CA PHE A 100 -0.67 -5.86 -2.40
C PHE A 100 -0.79 -7.39 -2.49
N SER A 101 -0.27 -8.08 -1.48
CA SER A 101 -0.35 -9.54 -1.39
C SER A 101 -1.81 -10.00 -1.25
N LEU A 102 -2.60 -9.30 -0.44
CA LEU A 102 -4.04 -9.54 -0.31
C LEU A 102 -4.79 -9.27 -1.61
N LEU A 103 -4.42 -8.22 -2.36
CA LEU A 103 -5.02 -7.90 -3.65
C LEU A 103 -4.76 -9.03 -4.66
N ALA A 104 -3.52 -9.53 -4.74
CA ALA A 104 -3.19 -10.67 -5.59
C ALA A 104 -4.01 -11.93 -5.21
N ILE A 105 -4.20 -12.18 -3.90
CA ILE A 105 -5.06 -13.27 -3.41
C ILE A 105 -6.53 -13.04 -3.76
N HIS A 106 -7.04 -11.80 -3.68
CA HIS A 106 -8.41 -11.45 -4.10
C HIS A 106 -8.63 -11.73 -5.58
N PHE A 107 -7.67 -11.38 -6.43
CA PHE A 107 -7.75 -11.67 -7.86
C PHE A 107 -7.61 -13.17 -8.17
N LEU A 108 -6.74 -13.88 -7.45
CA LEU A 108 -6.66 -15.34 -7.52
C LEU A 108 -7.98 -16.00 -7.13
N TYR A 109 -8.57 -15.59 -6.00
CA TYR A 109 -9.87 -16.05 -5.53
C TYR A 109 -10.94 -15.80 -6.59
N ARG A 110 -10.95 -14.60 -7.18
CA ARG A 110 -11.90 -14.23 -8.23
C ARG A 110 -11.73 -15.12 -9.46
N TYR A 111 -10.50 -15.26 -9.94
CA TYR A 111 -10.16 -16.13 -11.06
C TYR A 111 -10.59 -17.57 -10.82
N TRP A 112 -10.34 -18.14 -9.63
CA TRP A 112 -10.79 -19.51 -9.32
C TRP A 112 -12.30 -19.62 -9.20
N SER A 113 -12.98 -18.64 -8.60
CA SER A 113 -14.44 -18.65 -8.44
C SER A 113 -15.19 -18.68 -9.76
N VAL A 114 -14.59 -18.13 -10.82
CA VAL A 114 -15.19 -18.05 -12.16
C VAL A 114 -14.63 -19.13 -13.08
N CYS A 115 -13.30 -19.22 -13.21
CA CYS A 115 -12.64 -20.00 -14.24
C CYS A 115 -12.28 -21.43 -13.78
N LYS A 116 -12.15 -21.65 -12.46
CA LYS A 116 -11.69 -22.93 -11.88
C LYS A 116 -12.47 -23.28 -10.59
N PRO A 117 -13.81 -23.39 -10.64
CA PRO A 117 -14.64 -23.55 -9.45
C PRO A 117 -14.30 -24.81 -8.63
N LEU A 118 -13.78 -25.86 -9.26
CA LEU A 118 -13.32 -27.08 -8.59
C LEU A 118 -12.16 -26.83 -7.59
N ARG A 119 -11.42 -25.72 -7.71
CA ARG A 119 -10.35 -25.33 -6.78
C ARG A 119 -10.85 -24.50 -5.61
N MET A 120 -12.09 -24.01 -5.65
CA MET A 120 -12.66 -23.18 -4.58
C MET A 120 -12.67 -23.81 -3.19
N PRO A 121 -12.87 -25.13 -3.02
CA PRO A 121 -12.78 -25.76 -1.70
C PRO A 121 -11.43 -25.56 -0.99
N LEU A 122 -10.35 -25.27 -1.72
CA LEU A 122 -9.05 -24.95 -1.12
C LEU A 122 -9.10 -23.69 -0.27
N PHE A 123 -9.89 -22.67 -0.64
CA PHE A 123 -10.05 -21.47 0.19
C PHE A 123 -10.76 -21.73 1.52
N SER A 124 -11.37 -22.90 1.69
CA SER A 124 -11.92 -23.37 2.97
C SER A 124 -10.95 -24.31 3.71
N ASN A 125 -9.86 -24.75 3.07
CA ASN A 125 -8.86 -25.62 3.66
C ASN A 125 -7.86 -24.80 4.50
N LYS A 126 -7.78 -25.10 5.80
CA LYS A 126 -6.91 -24.40 6.76
C LYS A 126 -5.43 -24.42 6.36
N LEU A 127 -4.93 -25.51 5.80
CA LEU A 127 -3.52 -25.60 5.35
C LEU A 127 -3.26 -24.67 4.16
N PHE A 128 -4.21 -24.58 3.22
CA PHE A 128 -4.08 -23.66 2.10
C PHE A 128 -4.17 -22.19 2.55
N VAL A 129 -5.07 -21.88 3.49
CA VAL A 129 -5.15 -20.54 4.10
C VAL A 129 -3.86 -20.20 4.85
N LEU A 130 -3.28 -21.15 5.59
CA LEU A 130 -1.99 -20.97 6.27
C LEU A 130 -0.86 -20.75 5.27
N PHE A 131 -0.87 -21.45 4.14
CA PHE A 131 0.07 -21.23 3.05
C PHE A 131 -0.07 -19.82 2.45
N LEU A 132 -1.30 -19.33 2.20
CA LEU A 132 -1.49 -17.96 1.73
C LEU A 132 -1.00 -16.94 2.77
N ALA A 133 -1.24 -17.18 4.05
CA ALA A 133 -0.73 -16.32 5.13
C ALA A 133 0.80 -16.35 5.20
N SER A 134 1.45 -17.49 4.96
CA SER A 134 2.92 -17.57 4.93
C SER A 134 3.52 -16.87 3.72
N LEU A 135 2.82 -16.82 2.57
CA LEU A 135 3.23 -16.00 1.43
C LEU A 135 3.20 -14.50 1.77
N ILE A 136 2.16 -14.03 2.46
CA ILE A 136 2.07 -12.64 2.92
C ILE A 136 3.21 -12.34 3.91
N ALA A 137 3.43 -13.22 4.89
CA ALA A 137 4.53 -13.06 5.85
C ALA A 137 5.90 -13.06 5.15
N GLY A 138 6.09 -13.94 4.17
CA GLY A 138 7.28 -13.98 3.33
C GLY A 138 7.51 -12.66 2.60
N ALA A 139 6.47 -12.06 2.02
CA ALA A 139 6.55 -10.75 1.37
C ALA A 139 7.00 -9.65 2.35
N VAL A 140 6.41 -9.58 3.54
CA VAL A 140 6.80 -8.63 4.60
C VAL A 140 8.27 -8.81 4.98
N VAL A 141 8.69 -10.06 5.19
CA VAL A 141 10.07 -10.40 5.55
C VAL A 141 11.05 -10.04 4.43
N SER A 142 10.72 -10.32 3.17
CA SER A 142 11.53 -9.96 2.02
C SER A 142 11.73 -8.45 1.93
N TRP A 143 10.65 -7.66 2.03
CA TRP A 143 10.74 -6.21 2.01
C TRP A 143 11.56 -5.65 3.18
N TYR A 144 11.33 -6.17 4.39
CA TYR A 144 12.10 -5.81 5.57
C TYR A 144 13.61 -6.00 5.36
N PHE A 145 14.02 -7.19 4.89
CA PHE A 145 15.43 -7.48 4.67
C PHE A 145 16.02 -6.69 3.49
N LEU A 146 15.28 -6.50 2.40
CA LEU A 146 15.74 -5.67 1.28
C LEU A 146 16.00 -4.23 1.74
N CYS A 147 15.11 -3.65 2.56
CA CYS A 147 15.33 -2.33 3.16
C CYS A 147 16.57 -2.27 4.04
N LEU A 148 16.81 -3.29 4.87
CA LEU A 148 18.01 -3.34 5.72
C LEU A 148 19.31 -3.52 4.92
N LEU A 149 19.26 -4.23 3.79
CA LEU A 149 20.41 -4.40 2.91
C LEU A 149 20.86 -3.06 2.32
N CYS A 150 19.98 -2.10 2.10
CA CYS A 150 20.37 -0.78 1.61
C CYS A 150 21.29 -0.03 2.59
N SER A 151 21.16 -0.28 3.89
CA SER A 151 22.01 0.36 4.90
C SER A 151 23.27 -0.45 5.26
N LYS A 152 23.42 -1.67 4.73
CA LYS A 152 24.51 -2.58 5.12
C LYS A 152 25.81 -2.26 4.37
N GLY A 153 26.93 -2.19 5.10
CA GLY A 153 28.27 -2.03 4.52
C GLY A 153 28.62 -0.60 4.12
N HIS A 154 27.80 0.38 4.52
CA HIS A 154 27.95 1.78 4.16
C HIS A 154 28.19 2.65 5.40
N ASP A 155 29.19 3.53 5.35
CA ASP A 155 29.29 4.63 6.30
C ASP A 155 28.29 5.71 5.92
N LEU A 156 27.17 5.75 6.66
CA LEU A 156 26.08 6.68 6.44
C LEU A 156 26.20 7.93 7.32
N THR A 157 27.31 8.13 8.03
CA THR A 157 27.43 9.23 9.02
C THR A 157 27.24 10.60 8.38
N ILE A 158 27.90 10.85 7.24
CA ILE A 158 27.76 12.12 6.49
C ILE A 158 26.34 12.25 5.93
N ALA A 159 25.83 11.20 5.28
CA ALA A 159 24.49 11.21 4.69
C ALA A 159 23.40 11.47 5.76
N ARG A 160 23.54 10.88 6.95
CA ARG A 160 22.66 11.10 8.09
C ARG A 160 22.68 12.55 8.57
N GLU A 161 23.86 13.14 8.71
CA GLU A 161 23.98 14.54 9.16
C GLU A 161 23.38 15.51 8.14
N VAL A 162 23.57 15.24 6.83
CA VAL A 162 22.96 16.02 5.75
C VAL A 162 21.44 15.94 5.82
N VAL A 163 20.88 14.73 5.96
CA VAL A 163 19.43 14.53 6.07
C VAL A 163 18.86 15.15 7.36
N ALA A 164 19.56 15.01 8.49
CA ALA A 164 19.14 15.60 9.76
C ALA A 164 19.15 17.14 9.73
N SER A 165 20.14 17.73 9.04
CA SER A 165 20.23 19.16 8.82
C SER A 165 19.09 19.67 7.94
N GLU A 166 18.83 18.98 6.82
CA GLU A 166 17.73 19.34 5.91
C GLU A 166 16.36 19.22 6.63
N TYR A 167 16.17 18.16 7.42
CA TYR A 167 14.98 18.00 8.25
C TYR A 167 14.82 19.18 9.22
N ALA A 168 15.91 19.62 9.87
CA ALA A 168 15.87 20.76 10.79
C ALA A 168 15.52 22.09 10.11
N VAL A 169 15.94 22.29 8.86
CA VAL A 169 15.54 23.45 8.07
C VAL A 169 14.05 23.40 7.73
N MET A 170 13.56 22.24 7.27
CA MET A 170 12.17 22.10 6.81
C MET A 170 11.15 22.12 7.95
N TYR A 171 11.42 21.39 9.04
CA TYR A 171 10.47 21.13 10.12
C TYR A 171 10.81 21.89 11.42
N GLY A 172 11.96 22.56 11.49
CA GLY A 172 12.37 23.29 12.70
C GLY A 172 12.71 22.40 13.90
N LYS A 173 12.82 21.08 13.70
CA LYS A 173 13.14 20.06 14.71
C LYS A 173 14.31 19.24 14.21
N ARG A 174 15.21 18.76 15.07
CA ARG A 174 16.34 17.90 14.67
C ARG A 174 16.02 16.44 14.97
N ILE A 175 16.26 15.56 14.00
CA ILE A 175 16.21 14.10 14.15
C ILE A 175 17.60 13.54 14.46
N GLN A 176 17.67 12.40 15.16
CA GLN A 176 18.94 11.82 15.58
C GLN A 176 19.39 10.66 14.68
N ASN A 177 18.48 9.75 14.33
CA ASN A 177 18.86 8.48 13.69
C ASN A 177 18.46 8.38 12.21
N ALA A 178 18.21 9.53 11.56
CA ALA A 178 17.79 9.69 10.17
C ALA A 178 18.08 8.46 9.30
N TRP A 179 17.06 7.68 8.95
CA TRP A 179 17.28 6.46 8.19
C TRP A 179 17.48 6.76 6.70
N VAL A 180 18.74 6.76 6.31
CA VAL A 180 19.17 6.83 4.92
C VAL A 180 18.91 5.48 4.26
N LEU A 181 17.94 5.46 3.34
CA LEU A 181 17.56 4.26 2.61
C LEU A 181 18.41 4.11 1.34
N LEU A 182 18.63 5.18 0.57
CA LEU A 182 19.47 5.11 -0.64
C LEU A 182 20.41 6.32 -0.72
N ASP A 183 21.70 6.05 -0.74
CA ASP A 183 22.76 7.02 -1.04
C ASP A 183 23.51 6.54 -2.29
N ASN A 184 22.86 6.71 -3.43
CA ASN A 184 23.19 6.00 -4.67
C ASN A 184 24.47 6.48 -5.34
N TRP A 185 24.93 7.69 -5.00
CA TRP A 185 26.03 8.35 -5.66
C TRP A 185 27.08 8.77 -4.64
N ARG A 186 28.22 8.09 -4.63
CA ARG A 186 29.37 8.41 -3.80
C ARG A 186 30.57 8.71 -4.66
N ASP A 187 31.17 9.88 -4.47
CA ASP A 187 32.32 10.35 -5.26
C ASP A 187 32.10 10.25 -6.77
N GLY A 188 30.86 10.52 -7.22
CA GLY A 188 30.46 10.46 -8.62
C GLY A 188 30.25 9.05 -9.19
N LYS A 189 30.44 7.98 -8.40
CA LYS A 189 30.20 6.59 -8.79
C LYS A 189 28.88 6.08 -8.22
N ILE A 190 28.22 5.22 -9.01
CA ILE A 190 27.00 4.55 -8.57
C ILE A 190 27.35 3.41 -7.61
N ASP A 191 26.58 3.27 -6.53
CA ASP A 191 26.67 2.11 -5.66
C ASP A 191 25.96 0.91 -6.31
N VAL A 192 26.75 -0.07 -6.75
CA VAL A 192 26.24 -1.26 -7.45
C VAL A 192 25.35 -2.10 -6.54
N THR A 193 25.63 -2.15 -5.23
CA THR A 193 24.81 -2.92 -4.29
C THR A 193 23.42 -2.29 -4.18
N LEU A 194 23.36 -0.97 -3.99
CA LEU A 194 22.08 -0.25 -3.93
C LEU A 194 21.30 -0.35 -5.24
N PHE A 195 21.99 -0.29 -6.38
CA PHE A 195 21.37 -0.49 -7.68
C PHE A 195 20.74 -1.88 -7.81
N VAL A 196 21.47 -2.95 -7.45
CA VAL A 196 20.95 -4.33 -7.49
C VAL A 196 19.76 -4.51 -6.54
N VAL A 197 19.84 -4.01 -5.31
CA VAL A 197 18.74 -4.10 -4.34
C VAL A 197 17.50 -3.36 -4.84
N THR A 198 17.69 -2.17 -5.43
CA THR A 198 16.58 -1.40 -6.03
C THR A 198 15.94 -2.15 -7.20
N CYS A 199 16.73 -2.70 -8.11
CA CYS A 199 16.24 -3.53 -9.20
C CYS A 199 15.43 -4.74 -8.68
N LEU A 200 15.85 -5.38 -7.59
CA LEU A 200 15.08 -6.47 -6.97
C LEU A 200 13.74 -5.99 -6.40
N MET A 201 13.71 -4.85 -5.70
CA MET A 201 12.45 -4.27 -5.20
C MET A 201 11.49 -3.91 -6.35
N ASP A 202 12.01 -3.38 -7.45
CA ASP A 202 11.22 -3.03 -8.63
C ASP A 202 10.71 -4.27 -9.37
N VAL A 203 11.53 -5.32 -9.51
CA VAL A 203 11.10 -6.60 -10.06
C VAL A 203 9.97 -7.21 -9.23
N ILE A 204 10.06 -7.19 -7.90
CA ILE A 204 9.00 -7.68 -7.01
C ILE A 204 7.71 -6.87 -7.23
N THR A 205 7.82 -5.54 -7.27
CA THR A 205 6.68 -4.62 -7.47
C THR A 205 6.00 -4.84 -8.82
N VAL A 206 6.77 -4.83 -9.91
CA VAL A 206 6.25 -5.03 -11.27
C VAL A 206 5.66 -6.43 -11.44
N SER A 207 6.30 -7.46 -10.90
CA SER A 207 5.78 -8.84 -10.96
C SER A 207 4.44 -8.98 -10.25
N SER A 208 4.26 -8.32 -9.10
CA SER A 208 2.97 -8.28 -8.39
C SER A 208 1.86 -7.65 -9.22
N ILE A 209 2.16 -6.52 -9.89
CA ILE A 209 1.23 -5.84 -10.80
C ILE A 209 0.87 -6.76 -11.99
N VAL A 210 1.87 -7.36 -12.63
CA VAL A 210 1.67 -8.25 -13.79
C VAL A 210 0.84 -9.49 -13.42
N LEU A 211 1.12 -10.12 -12.27
CA LEU A 211 0.34 -11.26 -11.77
C LEU A 211 -1.13 -10.89 -11.57
N THR A 212 -1.37 -9.76 -10.90
CA THR A 212 -2.71 -9.26 -10.59
C THR A 212 -3.49 -8.92 -11.86
N LEU A 213 -2.85 -8.21 -12.81
CA LEU A 213 -3.44 -7.90 -14.12
C LEU A 213 -3.73 -9.17 -14.92
N SER A 214 -2.84 -10.17 -14.88
CA SER A 214 -3.04 -11.44 -15.57
C SER A 214 -4.29 -12.15 -15.07
N PHE A 215 -4.49 -12.25 -13.75
CA PHE A 215 -5.72 -12.81 -13.20
C PHE A 215 -6.95 -11.98 -13.57
N ALA A 216 -6.87 -10.66 -13.56
CA ALA A 216 -7.96 -9.78 -13.97
C ALA A 216 -8.38 -10.04 -15.43
N ILE A 217 -7.40 -10.01 -16.36
CA ILE A 217 -7.60 -10.20 -17.79
C ILE A 217 -8.18 -11.59 -18.07
N LEU A 218 -7.58 -12.64 -17.50
CA LEU A 218 -8.07 -14.02 -17.68
C LEU A 218 -9.49 -14.20 -17.14
N THR A 219 -9.82 -13.53 -16.04
CA THR A 219 -11.19 -13.57 -15.49
C THR A 219 -12.17 -12.83 -16.41
N PHE A 220 -11.84 -11.62 -16.87
CA PHE A 220 -12.68 -10.87 -17.81
C PHE A 220 -12.93 -11.66 -19.10
N TYR A 221 -11.86 -12.26 -19.64
CA TYR A 221 -11.94 -13.09 -20.83
C TYR A 221 -12.90 -14.27 -20.64
N HIS A 222 -12.77 -14.99 -19.52
CA HIS A 222 -13.64 -16.14 -19.24
C HIS A 222 -15.10 -15.74 -19.01
N ILE A 223 -15.35 -14.64 -18.28
CA ILE A 223 -16.72 -14.11 -18.11
C ILE A 223 -17.34 -13.79 -19.47
N SER A 224 -16.59 -13.13 -20.36
CA SER A 224 -17.07 -12.73 -21.69
C SER A 224 -17.32 -13.89 -22.65
N LYS A 225 -16.69 -15.05 -22.44
CA LYS A 225 -16.79 -16.22 -23.32
C LYS A 225 -17.65 -17.34 -22.75
N SER A 226 -18.15 -17.20 -21.53
CA SER A 226 -18.89 -18.27 -20.87
C SER A 226 -20.37 -18.20 -21.20
N ASP A 227 -20.81 -19.10 -22.09
CA ASP A 227 -22.25 -19.32 -22.38
C ASP A 227 -22.96 -20.11 -21.26
N LYS A 228 -22.20 -20.64 -20.30
CA LYS A 228 -22.71 -21.48 -19.20
C LYS A 228 -23.18 -20.68 -17.99
N LEU A 229 -22.91 -19.37 -17.95
CA LEU A 229 -23.33 -18.52 -16.83
C LEU A 229 -24.74 -17.98 -17.09
N SER A 230 -25.60 -18.03 -16.07
CA SER A 230 -26.87 -17.30 -16.13
C SER A 230 -26.62 -15.79 -16.26
N ILE A 231 -27.58 -15.06 -16.84
CA ILE A 231 -27.50 -13.59 -17.01
C ILE A 231 -27.24 -12.89 -15.66
N GLN A 232 -27.89 -13.37 -14.59
CA GLN A 232 -27.71 -12.85 -13.24
C GLN A 232 -26.30 -13.13 -12.72
N ALA A 233 -25.78 -14.34 -12.89
CA ALA A 233 -24.43 -14.71 -12.46
C ALA A 233 -23.37 -13.93 -13.24
N HIS A 234 -23.53 -13.80 -14.55
CA HIS A 234 -22.66 -13.01 -15.41
C HIS A 234 -22.59 -11.54 -14.96
N THR A 235 -23.75 -10.92 -14.71
CA THR A 235 -23.84 -9.53 -14.23
C THR A 235 -23.18 -9.37 -12.86
N LEU A 236 -23.38 -10.32 -11.95
CA LEU A 236 -22.78 -10.29 -10.61
C LEU A 236 -21.25 -10.42 -10.67
N GLN A 237 -20.72 -11.40 -11.40
CA GLN A 237 -19.27 -11.61 -11.51
C GLN A 237 -18.57 -10.41 -12.15
N ARG A 238 -19.15 -9.83 -13.21
CA ARG A 238 -18.63 -8.63 -13.85
C ARG A 238 -18.60 -7.43 -12.89
N LYS A 239 -19.67 -7.21 -12.11
CA LYS A 239 -19.72 -6.14 -11.09
C LYS A 239 -18.64 -6.31 -10.02
N LEU A 240 -18.48 -7.54 -9.51
CA LEU A 240 -17.47 -7.84 -8.48
C LEU A 240 -16.04 -7.68 -9.02
N LEU A 241 -15.79 -8.08 -10.26
CA LEU A 241 -14.48 -7.91 -10.89
C LEU A 241 -14.17 -6.44 -11.16
N ILE A 242 -15.12 -5.66 -11.66
CA ILE A 242 -14.96 -4.20 -11.83
C ILE A 242 -14.66 -3.54 -10.49
N ALA A 243 -15.37 -3.92 -9.42
CA ALA A 243 -15.12 -3.40 -8.09
C ALA A 243 -13.71 -3.72 -7.60
N LEU A 244 -13.24 -4.95 -7.83
CA LEU A 244 -11.89 -5.35 -7.47
C LEU A 244 -10.82 -4.60 -8.30
N CYS A 245 -11.06 -4.35 -9.59
CA CYS A 245 -10.15 -3.53 -10.41
C CYS A 245 -10.11 -2.06 -9.96
N ALA A 246 -11.26 -1.50 -9.58
CA ALA A 246 -11.30 -0.15 -9.02
C ALA A 246 -10.54 -0.08 -7.68
N GLN A 247 -10.73 -1.08 -6.82
CA GLN A 247 -9.95 -1.22 -5.58
C GLN A 247 -8.45 -1.31 -5.88
N ALA A 248 -8.05 -2.15 -6.84
CA ALA A 248 -6.65 -2.32 -7.28
C ALA A 248 -5.99 -1.05 -7.82
N SER A 249 -6.76 -0.15 -8.45
CA SER A 249 -6.23 1.10 -8.98
C SER A 249 -5.80 2.07 -7.88
N ILE A 250 -6.42 2.04 -6.70
CA ILE A 250 -6.11 2.95 -5.60
C ILE A 250 -4.65 2.78 -5.11
N PRO A 251 -4.20 1.59 -4.65
CA PRO A 251 -2.81 1.40 -4.24
C PRO A 251 -1.82 1.55 -5.41
N THR A 252 -2.26 1.31 -6.65
CA THR A 252 -1.42 1.55 -7.83
C THR A 252 -1.11 3.05 -8.00
N LEU A 253 -2.13 3.90 -7.91
CA LEU A 253 -2.00 5.34 -8.07
C LEU A 253 -1.30 6.01 -6.89
N PHE A 254 -1.66 5.61 -5.67
CA PHE A 254 -1.23 6.31 -4.45
C PHE A 254 -0.02 5.69 -3.77
N VAL A 255 0.38 4.46 -4.13
CA VAL A 255 1.54 3.80 -3.50
C VAL A 255 2.58 3.36 -4.53
N TYR A 256 2.22 2.54 -5.52
CA TYR A 256 3.22 2.03 -6.49
C TYR A 256 3.85 3.14 -7.33
N ILE A 257 3.07 4.08 -7.85
CA ILE A 257 3.60 5.19 -8.65
C ILE A 257 4.54 6.08 -7.81
N PRO A 258 4.12 6.61 -6.64
CA PRO A 258 5.02 7.40 -5.78
C PRO A 258 6.28 6.64 -5.36
N TYR A 259 6.16 5.36 -5.03
CA TYR A 259 7.30 4.49 -4.72
C TYR A 259 8.29 4.43 -5.89
N LEU A 260 7.83 4.05 -7.09
CA LEU A 260 8.69 3.89 -8.27
C LEU A 260 9.40 5.21 -8.60
N ILE A 261 8.67 6.33 -8.50
CA ILE A 261 9.23 7.66 -8.73
C ILE A 261 10.31 7.99 -7.69
N CYS A 262 10.01 7.91 -6.40
CA CYS A 262 10.92 8.35 -5.34
C CYS A 262 12.18 7.48 -5.23
N ILE A 263 12.06 6.18 -5.49
CA ILE A 263 13.19 5.24 -5.41
C ILE A 263 14.10 5.34 -6.64
N ASN A 264 13.55 5.59 -7.84
CA ASN A 264 14.35 5.61 -9.07
C ASN A 264 14.90 7.00 -9.44
N ILE A 265 14.19 8.10 -9.15
CA ILE A 265 14.67 9.46 -9.46
C ILE A 265 16.09 9.75 -8.93
N PRO A 266 16.47 9.35 -7.70
CA PRO A 266 17.82 9.57 -7.18
C PRO A 266 18.92 8.93 -8.04
N PHE A 267 18.66 7.77 -8.66
CA PHE A 267 19.60 7.15 -9.59
C PHE A 267 19.78 7.96 -10.88
N LEU A 268 18.72 8.62 -11.34
CA LEU A 268 18.73 9.42 -12.57
C LEU A 268 19.33 10.83 -12.38
N LYS A 269 19.72 11.21 -11.15
CA LYS A 269 20.17 12.57 -10.78
C LYS A 269 19.17 13.68 -11.13
N ILE A 270 17.89 13.34 -11.34
CA ILE A 270 16.83 14.30 -11.64
C ILE A 270 16.45 15.02 -10.34
N PRO A 271 16.26 16.35 -10.29
CA PRO A 271 15.71 17.04 -9.12
C PRO A 271 14.30 16.53 -8.80
N GLY A 272 13.99 16.28 -7.53
CA GLY A 272 12.74 15.60 -7.18
C GLY A 272 12.29 15.75 -5.74
N ASN A 273 12.70 16.84 -5.08
CA ASN A 273 12.32 17.13 -3.68
C ASN A 273 10.80 17.16 -3.54
N PHE A 274 10.10 17.83 -4.46
CA PHE A 274 8.63 17.85 -4.48
C PHE A 274 8.00 16.45 -4.44
N PHE A 275 8.51 15.48 -5.21
CA PHE A 275 7.97 14.12 -5.21
C PHE A 275 8.21 13.41 -3.87
N HIS A 276 9.36 13.64 -3.23
CA HIS A 276 9.68 13.05 -1.94
C HIS A 276 8.82 13.66 -0.82
N ASP A 277 8.76 14.99 -0.77
CA ASP A 277 8.02 15.75 0.24
C ASP A 277 6.51 15.48 0.16
N THR A 278 6.00 15.14 -1.03
CA THR A 278 4.59 14.75 -1.24
C THR A 278 4.35 13.25 -1.19
N ALA A 279 5.37 12.39 -1.07
CA ALA A 279 5.17 10.94 -1.13
C ALA A 279 4.32 10.42 0.05
N ALA A 280 4.66 10.83 1.28
CA ALA A 280 3.92 10.42 2.48
C ALA A 280 2.43 10.84 2.44
N PRO A 281 2.07 12.11 2.20
CA PRO A 281 0.65 12.50 2.12
C PRO A 281 -0.07 11.82 0.96
N VAL A 282 0.58 11.63 -0.20
CA VAL A 282 -0.03 10.88 -1.32
C VAL A 282 -0.28 9.42 -0.94
N MET A 283 0.63 8.76 -0.22
CA MET A 283 0.44 7.39 0.25
C MET A 283 -0.72 7.27 1.25
N THR A 284 -0.95 8.28 2.11
CA THR A 284 -2.11 8.26 3.04
C THR A 284 -3.47 8.34 2.34
N CYS A 285 -3.52 8.75 1.07
CA CYS A 285 -4.73 8.66 0.25
C CYS A 285 -5.17 7.21 0.03
N PHE A 286 -4.27 6.22 0.06
CA PHE A 286 -4.62 4.84 -0.28
C PHE A 286 -5.71 4.27 0.64
N PRO A 287 -5.53 4.14 1.97
CA PRO A 287 -6.55 3.55 2.83
C PRO A 287 -7.87 4.33 2.82
N LEU A 288 -7.79 5.65 2.66
CA LEU A 288 -8.97 6.53 2.56
C LEU A 288 -9.79 6.20 1.31
N TRP A 289 -9.18 6.28 0.13
CA TRP A 289 -9.89 6.11 -1.13
C TRP A 289 -10.28 4.65 -1.38
N ASP A 290 -9.55 3.68 -0.81
CA ASP A 290 -9.93 2.27 -0.85
C ASP A 290 -11.27 2.04 -0.15
N ALA A 291 -11.44 2.62 1.05
CA ALA A 291 -12.70 2.54 1.76
C ALA A 291 -13.84 3.23 0.99
N VAL A 292 -13.59 4.43 0.46
CA VAL A 292 -14.58 5.19 -0.33
C VAL A 292 -15.04 4.38 -1.54
N ILE A 293 -14.12 3.85 -2.34
CA ILE A 293 -14.47 3.17 -3.59
C ILE A 293 -15.30 1.91 -3.32
N ILE A 294 -14.97 1.15 -2.28
CA ILE A 294 -15.75 -0.03 -1.89
C ILE A 294 -17.15 0.37 -1.40
N ILE A 295 -17.27 1.37 -0.53
CA ILE A 295 -18.58 1.85 -0.07
C ILE A 295 -19.44 2.27 -1.28
N LEU A 296 -18.87 3.00 -2.24
CA LEU A 296 -19.59 3.49 -3.41
C LEU A 296 -19.99 2.37 -4.38
N LEU A 297 -19.13 1.39 -4.63
CA LEU A 297 -19.40 0.32 -5.59
C LEU A 297 -20.40 -0.72 -5.07
N PHE A 298 -20.44 -0.95 -3.75
CA PHE A 298 -21.38 -1.90 -3.15
C PHE A 298 -22.71 -1.23 -2.80
N SER A 299 -23.70 -1.35 -3.70
CA SER A 299 -25.03 -0.76 -3.53
C SER A 299 -25.75 -1.15 -2.22
N ASP A 300 -25.46 -2.33 -1.67
CA ASP A 300 -26.03 -2.77 -0.39
C ASP A 300 -25.47 -1.97 0.79
N PHE A 301 -24.20 -1.58 0.73
CA PHE A 301 -23.57 -0.75 1.76
C PHE A 301 -24.15 0.66 1.72
N ARG A 302 -24.22 1.28 0.54
CA ARG A 302 -24.84 2.62 0.37
C ARG A 302 -26.29 2.66 0.87
N ARG A 303 -27.11 1.70 0.45
CA ARG A 303 -28.53 1.66 0.84
C ARG A 303 -28.70 1.41 2.33
N GLY A 304 -27.88 0.52 2.90
CA GLY A 304 -27.89 0.24 4.34
C GLY A 304 -27.54 1.47 5.18
N LEU A 305 -26.44 2.15 4.84
CA LEU A 305 -25.98 3.35 5.52
C LEU A 305 -26.96 4.52 5.36
N ALA A 306 -27.44 4.78 4.15
CA ALA A 306 -28.45 5.82 3.90
C ALA A 306 -29.76 5.53 4.65
N GLY A 307 -30.15 4.25 4.75
CA GLY A 307 -31.32 3.83 5.52
C GLY A 307 -31.20 4.07 7.03
N MET A 308 -29.98 4.07 7.59
CA MET A 308 -29.74 4.44 8.98
C MET A 308 -29.81 5.94 9.20
N MET A 309 -29.21 6.73 8.31
CA MET A 309 -29.25 8.20 8.41
C MET A 309 -30.67 8.76 8.30
N ARG A 310 -31.56 8.09 7.56
CA ARG A 310 -32.99 8.47 7.48
C ARG A 310 -33.79 8.13 8.74
N LYS A 311 -33.24 7.32 9.65
CA LYS A 311 -33.88 6.91 10.92
C LYS A 311 -33.36 7.69 12.13
N LEU A 312 -32.27 8.43 11.95
CA LEU A 312 -31.75 9.42 12.91
C LEU A 312 -32.47 10.75 12.70
#